data_AF-A0A959C871-F1
#
_entry.id   AF-A0A959C871-F1
#
_cell.length_a   1.000
_cell.length_b   1.000
_cell.length_c   1.000
_cell.angle_alpha   90.00
_cell.angle_beta   90.00
_cell.angle_gamma   90.00
#
_symmetry.space_group_name_H-M   'P 1'
#
loop_
_entity.id
_entity.type
_entity.pdbx_description
1 polymer ?
#
loop_
_entity_poly.entity_id
_entity_poly.type
_entity_poly.pdbx_seq_one_letter_code
_entity_poly.pdbx_strand_id
1 'polypeptide(L)'
;FFSGKVKKHEKTLSEREQQQMQLFLRWGAILKPILLTYQPVPDISRWLDSFASSNKPTFSTRFVKDGQIHRVWTVTDPTEIDHLRRLFAERVACTYIADGHHRTTTVALLHERLKDKNPEFNFDNLFCAFFAADQL
;
A
#
# COMPACT_ATOMS: atom_id res chain seq x y z
N PHE A 1 -2.76 -12.08 1.50
CA PHE A 1 -4.20 -12.04 1.83
C PHE A 1 -4.71 -13.43 2.22
N PHE A 2 -4.74 -14.39 1.30
CA PHE A 2 -5.21 -15.77 1.58
C PHE A 2 -4.36 -16.56 2.58
N SER A 3 -3.07 -16.24 2.72
CA SER A 3 -2.15 -16.85 3.69
C SER A 3 -2.29 -16.30 5.13
N GLY A 4 -3.30 -15.48 5.42
CA GLY A 4 -3.57 -14.95 6.77
C GLY A 4 -2.63 -13.84 7.25
N LYS A 5 -1.58 -13.50 6.49
CA LYS A 5 -0.63 -12.40 6.82
C LYS A 5 -1.24 -10.99 6.80
N VAL A 6 -2.42 -10.83 6.18
CA VAL A 6 -3.18 -9.58 6.10
C VAL A 6 -4.52 -9.80 6.80
N LYS A 7 -4.75 -9.13 7.94
CA LYS A 7 -5.96 -9.29 8.75
C LYS A 7 -6.99 -8.20 8.43
N LYS A 8 -8.28 -8.59 8.37
CA LYS A 8 -9.45 -7.71 8.15
C LYS A 8 -10.07 -7.33 9.50
N HIS A 9 -10.60 -6.11 9.63
CA HIS A 9 -11.37 -5.70 10.81
C HIS A 9 -12.85 -5.37 10.54
N GLU A 10 -13.30 -5.46 9.28
CA GLU A 10 -14.68 -5.10 8.88
C GLU A 10 -15.33 -6.18 7.99
N LYS A 11 -16.65 -6.40 8.15
CA LYS A 11 -17.47 -7.27 7.28
C LYS A 11 -17.86 -6.52 6.01
N THR A 12 -17.56 -7.09 4.85
CA THR A 12 -17.63 -6.38 3.56
C THR A 12 -19.07 -6.40 3.01
N LEU A 13 -19.69 -5.22 2.84
CA LEU A 13 -21.00 -5.04 2.20
C LEU A 13 -20.89 -5.14 0.66
N SER A 14 -21.71 -5.99 0.05
CA SER A 14 -21.64 -6.41 -1.37
C SER A 14 -21.79 -5.28 -2.40
N GLU A 15 -22.55 -4.23 -2.09
CA GLU A 15 -22.83 -3.13 -3.03
C GLU A 15 -21.60 -2.26 -3.31
N ARG A 16 -20.81 -1.95 -2.28
CA ARG A 16 -19.56 -1.17 -2.42
C ARG A 16 -18.50 -1.93 -3.21
N GLU A 17 -18.48 -3.25 -3.11
CA GLU A 17 -17.55 -4.10 -3.86
C GLU A 17 -17.87 -4.10 -5.36
N GLN A 18 -19.16 -4.13 -5.73
CA GLN A 18 -19.59 -4.04 -7.12
C GLN A 18 -19.24 -2.69 -7.75
N GLN A 19 -19.46 -1.58 -7.04
CA GLN A 19 -19.04 -0.26 -7.52
C GLN A 19 -17.54 -0.18 -7.76
N GLN A 20 -16.72 -0.68 -6.83
CA GLN A 20 -15.26 -0.68 -7.00
C GLN A 20 -14.83 -1.56 -8.19
N MET A 21 -15.49 -2.69 -8.40
CA MET A 21 -15.23 -3.55 -9.56
C MET A 21 -15.55 -2.85 -10.87
N GLN A 22 -16.66 -2.11 -10.96
CA GLN A 22 -17.02 -1.34 -12.15
C GLN A 22 -16.03 -0.21 -12.44
N LEU A 23 -15.58 0.51 -11.40
CA LEU A 23 -14.56 1.55 -11.54
C LEU A 23 -13.24 0.98 -12.02
N PHE A 24 -12.81 -0.16 -11.46
CA PHE A 24 -11.60 -0.85 -11.90
C PHE A 24 -11.71 -1.31 -13.36
N LEU A 25 -12.81 -1.94 -13.76
CA LEU A 25 -13.01 -2.39 -15.14
C LEU A 25 -13.04 -1.22 -16.13
N ARG A 26 -13.55 -0.06 -15.71
CA ARG A 26 -13.59 1.15 -16.55
C ARG A 26 -12.22 1.79 -16.70
N TRP A 27 -11.43 1.88 -15.62
CA TRP A 27 -10.17 2.62 -15.61
C TRP A 27 -8.94 1.74 -15.84
N GLY A 28 -9.07 0.43 -15.68
CA GLY A 28 -7.97 -0.52 -15.74
C GLY A 28 -6.96 -0.36 -14.60
N ALA A 29 -7.26 0.42 -13.55
CA ALA A 29 -6.33 0.75 -12.48
C ALA A 29 -7.01 1.01 -11.14
N ILE A 30 -6.28 0.76 -10.04
CA ILE A 30 -6.68 1.16 -8.68
C ILE A 30 -6.11 2.55 -8.41
N LEU A 31 -6.98 3.54 -8.23
CA LEU A 31 -6.54 4.93 -8.06
C LEU A 31 -6.27 5.35 -6.60
N LYS A 32 -6.58 4.49 -5.63
CA LYS A 32 -6.42 4.80 -4.19
C LYS A 32 -5.67 3.69 -3.48
N PRO A 33 -4.59 3.99 -2.73
CA PRO A 33 -3.79 2.97 -2.08
C PRO A 33 -4.59 2.26 -0.98
N ILE A 34 -4.37 0.96 -0.82
CA ILE A 34 -4.82 0.23 0.38
C ILE A 34 -3.94 0.68 1.54
N LEU A 35 -4.56 1.19 2.60
CA LEU A 35 -3.85 1.66 3.78
C LEU A 35 -3.56 0.47 4.68
N LEU A 36 -2.28 0.17 4.86
CA LEU A 36 -1.78 -0.92 5.68
C LEU A 36 -1.01 -0.36 6.87
N THR A 37 -1.19 -1.01 8.02
CA THR A 37 -0.44 -0.71 9.24
C THR A 37 0.30 -1.93 9.76
N TYR A 38 1.43 -1.69 10.39
CA TYR A 38 2.30 -2.72 10.97
C TYR A 38 2.85 -2.26 12.32
N GLN A 39 3.26 -3.22 13.15
CA GLN A 39 3.92 -2.91 14.42
C GLN A 39 5.23 -2.17 14.14
N PRO A 40 5.59 -1.13 14.93
CA PRO A 40 6.81 -0.36 14.68
C PRO A 40 8.05 -1.24 14.64
N VAL A 41 8.86 -1.07 13.58
CA VAL A 41 10.14 -1.77 13.40
C VAL A 41 11.24 -0.72 13.34
N PRO A 42 12.12 -0.62 14.37
CA PRO A 42 13.15 0.41 14.43
C PRO A 42 14.08 0.44 13.22
N ASP A 43 14.37 -0.72 12.62
CA ASP A 43 15.23 -0.83 11.43
C ASP A 43 14.59 -0.12 10.22
N ILE A 44 13.27 -0.23 10.06
CA ILE A 44 12.54 0.42 8.96
C ILE A 44 12.49 1.93 9.20
N SER A 45 12.19 2.39 10.42
CA SER A 45 12.18 3.82 10.74
C SER A 45 13.56 4.45 10.53
N ARG A 46 14.63 3.80 11.00
CA ARG A 46 16.01 4.26 10.78
C ARG A 46 16.36 4.36 9.30
N TRP A 47 15.94 3.37 8.50
CA TRP A 47 16.14 3.40 7.06
C TRP A 47 15.40 4.60 6.44
N LEU A 48 14.12 4.81 6.79
CA LEU A 48 13.31 5.91 6.27
C LEU A 48 13.92 7.28 6.60
N ASP A 49 14.35 7.48 7.84
CA ASP A 49 14.96 8.72 8.30
C ASP A 49 16.30 8.98 7.61
N SER A 50 17.14 7.94 7.49
CA SER A 50 18.43 8.02 6.79
C SER A 50 18.21 8.37 5.31
N PHE A 51 17.29 7.69 4.63
CA PHE A 51 17.00 7.94 3.23
C PHE A 51 16.49 9.36 3.01
N ALA A 52 15.54 9.82 3.83
CA ALA A 52 14.98 11.17 3.72
C ALA A 52 16.01 12.27 4.03
N SER A 53 16.98 12.00 4.91
CA SER A 53 18.04 12.95 5.27
C SER A 53 19.15 13.02 4.21
N SER A 54 19.47 11.90 3.57
CA SER A 54 20.53 11.82 2.55
C SER A 54 20.05 12.20 1.14
N ASN A 55 18.73 12.24 0.90
CA ASN A 55 18.16 12.49 -0.43
C ASN A 55 17.24 13.70 -0.46
N LYS A 56 17.20 14.39 -1.61
CA LYS A 56 16.26 15.49 -1.82
C LYS A 56 14.86 14.95 -2.11
N PRO A 57 13.80 15.57 -1.56
CA PRO A 57 12.43 15.18 -1.89
C PRO A 57 12.16 15.44 -3.38
N THR A 58 11.47 14.50 -4.02
CA THR A 58 10.98 14.64 -5.39
C THR A 58 9.89 15.72 -5.48
N PHE A 59 9.09 15.85 -4.44
CA PHE A 59 8.05 16.87 -4.34
C PHE A 59 7.99 17.43 -2.92
N SER A 60 7.83 18.75 -2.81
CA SER A 60 7.66 19.45 -1.53
C SER A 60 6.60 20.52 -1.69
N THR A 61 5.55 20.46 -0.88
CA THR A 61 4.47 21.45 -0.88
C THR A 61 4.24 22.00 0.52
N ARG A 62 3.90 23.29 0.61
CA ARG A 62 3.58 23.95 1.86
C ARG A 62 2.10 24.32 1.86
N PHE A 63 1.35 23.80 2.81
CA PHE A 63 -0.05 24.16 3.00
C PHE A 63 -0.12 25.47 3.78
N VAL A 64 -0.61 26.53 3.12
CA VAL A 64 -0.69 27.88 3.69
C VAL A 64 -1.58 27.93 4.93
N LYS A 65 -2.67 27.15 4.92
CA LYS A 65 -3.67 27.14 5.98
C LYS A 65 -3.11 26.63 7.32
N ASP A 66 -2.31 25.58 7.28
CA ASP A 66 -1.87 24.86 8.48
C ASP A 66 -0.36 24.99 8.73
N GLY A 67 0.35 25.72 7.85
CA GLY A 67 1.80 25.91 7.92
C GLY A 67 2.63 24.64 7.64
N GLN A 68 1.98 23.49 7.45
CA GLN A 68 2.61 22.19 7.27
C GLN A 68 3.36 22.10 5.94
N ILE A 69 4.51 21.42 5.97
CA ILE A 69 5.30 21.12 4.78
C ILE A 69 5.23 19.61 4.55
N HIS A 70 4.66 19.23 3.42
CA HIS A 70 4.55 17.83 3.00
C HIS A 70 5.63 17.57 1.97
N ARG A 71 6.37 16.47 2.16
CA ARG A 71 7.48 16.07 1.29
C ARG A 71 7.30 14.62 0.87
N VAL A 72 7.64 14.35 -0.38
CA VAL A 72 7.57 13.01 -0.98
C VAL A 72 8.92 12.71 -1.60
N TRP A 73 9.44 11.52 -1.30
CA TRP A 73 10.66 10.99 -1.89
C TRP A 73 10.33 9.75 -2.71
N THR A 74 10.93 9.65 -3.89
CA THR A 74 10.85 8.45 -4.71
C THR A 74 12.09 7.59 -4.49
N VAL A 75 11.88 6.32 -4.17
CA VAL A 75 12.95 5.32 -4.05
C VAL A 75 13.00 4.54 -5.37
N THR A 76 14.05 4.72 -6.17
CA THR A 76 14.21 4.06 -7.48
C THR A 76 15.41 3.13 -7.56
N ASP A 77 16.34 3.20 -6.60
CA ASP A 77 17.51 2.32 -6.56
C ASP A 77 17.06 0.88 -6.21
N PRO A 78 17.33 -0.12 -7.08
CA PRO A 78 16.97 -1.50 -6.82
C PRO A 78 17.55 -2.05 -5.52
N THR A 79 18.75 -1.62 -5.13
CA THR A 79 19.43 -2.09 -3.91
C THR A 79 18.71 -1.61 -2.66
N GLU A 80 18.26 -0.36 -2.64
CA GLU A 80 17.47 0.23 -1.57
C GLU A 80 16.07 -0.41 -1.47
N ILE A 81 15.42 -0.62 -2.61
CA ILE A 81 14.13 -1.31 -2.69
C ILE A 81 14.25 -2.73 -2.13
N ASP A 82 15.26 -3.49 -2.55
CA ASP A 82 15.47 -4.86 -2.09
C ASP A 82 15.81 -4.92 -0.60
N HIS A 83 16.57 -3.94 -0.09
CA HIS A 83 16.85 -3.84 1.34
C HIS A 83 15.58 -3.63 2.17
N LEU A 84 14.74 -2.66 1.79
CA LEU A 84 13.42 -2.45 2.41
C LEU A 84 12.55 -3.71 2.33
N ARG A 85 12.50 -4.37 1.17
CA ARG A 85 11.72 -5.60 0.99
C ARG A 85 12.15 -6.70 1.97
N ARG A 86 13.46 -6.87 2.19
CA ARG A 86 14.00 -7.82 3.17
C ARG A 86 13.62 -7.45 4.60
N LEU A 87 13.77 -6.17 4.97
CA LEU A 87 13.35 -5.69 6.30
C LEU A 87 11.87 -6.01 6.57
N PHE A 88 10.98 -5.71 5.62
CA PHE A 88 9.57 -6.06 5.76
C PHE A 88 9.35 -7.58 5.84
N ALA A 89 10.00 -8.38 5.00
CA ALA A 89 9.84 -9.83 5.00
C ALA A 89 10.33 -10.49 6.30
N GLU A 90 11.41 -9.99 6.89
CA GLU A 90 12.08 -10.59 8.05
C GLU A 90 11.59 -10.04 9.39
N ARG A 91 11.21 -8.75 9.45
CA ARG A 91 10.91 -8.05 10.71
C ARG A 91 9.42 -7.78 10.90
N VAL A 92 8.63 -7.66 9.83
CA VAL A 92 7.19 -7.38 9.93
C VAL A 92 6.40 -8.67 9.95
N ALA A 93 5.97 -9.10 11.14
CA ALA A 93 5.23 -10.35 11.32
C ALA A 93 3.89 -10.38 10.58
N CYS A 94 3.15 -9.27 10.59
CA CYS A 94 1.88 -9.13 9.89
C CYS A 94 1.53 -7.67 9.64
N THR A 95 0.63 -7.44 8.69
CA THR A 95 0.05 -6.12 8.42
C THR A 95 -1.46 -6.17 8.57
N TYR A 96 -2.04 -5.05 8.96
CA TYR A 96 -3.47 -4.87 9.14
C TYR A 96 -3.97 -3.86 8.12
N ILE A 97 -5.15 -4.12 7.56
CA ILE A 97 -5.80 -3.13 6.69
C ILE A 97 -6.44 -2.08 7.60
N ALA A 98 -5.93 -0.85 7.56
CA ALA A 98 -6.54 0.28 8.24
C ALA A 98 -7.68 0.89 7.39
N ASP A 99 -7.49 0.94 6.06
CA ASP A 99 -8.52 1.35 5.10
C ASP A 99 -8.33 0.65 3.76
N GLY A 100 -9.43 0.35 3.06
CA GLY A 100 -9.39 -0.33 1.76
C GLY A 100 -9.71 -1.83 1.77
N HIS A 101 -10.48 -2.31 2.76
CA HIS A 101 -10.98 -3.69 2.80
C HIS A 101 -11.70 -4.08 1.51
N HIS A 102 -12.65 -3.24 1.06
CA HIS A 102 -13.38 -3.46 -0.19
C HIS A 102 -12.44 -3.56 -1.39
N ARG A 103 -11.47 -2.65 -1.51
CA ARG A 103 -10.47 -2.67 -2.60
C ARG A 103 -9.66 -3.96 -2.59
N THR A 104 -9.22 -4.39 -1.40
CA THR A 104 -8.46 -5.63 -1.26
C THR A 104 -9.30 -6.85 -1.66
N THR A 105 -10.56 -6.94 -1.22
CA THR A 105 -11.46 -8.03 -1.58
C THR A 105 -11.79 -8.01 -3.07
N THR A 106 -12.10 -6.85 -3.65
CA THR A 106 -12.40 -6.68 -5.08
C THR A 106 -11.23 -7.13 -5.95
N VAL A 107 -9.99 -6.74 -5.61
CA VAL A 107 -8.82 -7.17 -6.38
C VAL A 107 -8.57 -8.67 -6.25
N ALA A 108 -8.72 -9.23 -5.04
CA ALA A 108 -8.59 -10.67 -4.83
C ALA A 108 -9.61 -11.46 -5.68
N LEU A 109 -10.86 -10.99 -5.74
CA LEU A 109 -11.92 -11.58 -6.57
C LEU A 109 -11.65 -11.41 -8.07
N LEU A 110 -11.18 -10.25 -8.50
CA LEU A 110 -10.83 -10.00 -9.91
C LEU A 110 -9.66 -10.86 -10.36
N HIS A 111 -8.62 -10.99 -9.54
CA HIS A 111 -7.49 -11.87 -9.79
C HIS A 111 -7.97 -13.31 -10.00
N GLU A 112 -8.80 -13.84 -9.09
CA GLU A 112 -9.34 -15.20 -9.23
C GLU A 112 -10.18 -15.38 -10.52
N ARG A 113 -10.98 -14.38 -10.90
CA ARG A 113 -11.87 -14.46 -12.07
C ARG A 113 -11.17 -14.23 -13.40
N LEU A 114 -10.10 -13.44 -13.42
CA LEU A 114 -9.49 -12.91 -14.65
C LEU A 114 -8.08 -13.42 -14.91
N LYS A 115 -7.37 -14.01 -13.94
CA LYS A 115 -5.97 -14.45 -14.16
C LYS A 115 -5.81 -15.35 -15.40
N ASP A 116 -6.79 -16.21 -15.67
CA ASP A 116 -6.75 -17.17 -16.78
C ASP A 116 -7.39 -16.62 -18.07
N LYS A 117 -8.10 -15.49 -17.99
CA LYS A 117 -8.93 -14.94 -19.08
C LYS A 117 -8.39 -13.66 -19.67
N ASN A 118 -7.54 -12.93 -18.95
CA ASN A 118 -7.09 -11.61 -19.39
C ASN A 118 -5.64 -11.33 -18.95
N PRO A 119 -4.64 -11.87 -19.67
CA PRO A 119 -3.22 -11.77 -19.31
C PRO A 119 -2.68 -10.34 -19.37
N GLU A 120 -3.40 -9.38 -19.98
CA GLU A 120 -3.02 -7.97 -19.98
C GLU A 120 -3.14 -7.30 -18.60
N PHE A 121 -3.95 -7.85 -17.69
CA PHE A 121 -4.07 -7.34 -16.33
C PHE A 121 -3.20 -8.13 -15.36
N ASN A 122 -2.09 -7.53 -14.93
CA ASN A 122 -1.27 -8.05 -13.84
C ASN A 122 -1.88 -7.66 -12.48
N PHE A 123 -2.36 -8.66 -11.74
CA PHE A 123 -2.94 -8.48 -10.39
C PHE A 123 -2.00 -8.94 -9.26
N ASP A 124 -0.74 -9.24 -9.56
CA ASP A 124 0.25 -9.72 -8.58
C ASP A 124 0.65 -8.62 -7.59
N ASN A 125 0.46 -7.36 -7.99
CA ASN A 125 0.84 -6.19 -7.21
C ASN A 125 -0.38 -5.36 -6.82
N LEU A 126 -0.35 -4.86 -5.59
CA LEU A 126 -1.36 -3.95 -5.05
C LEU A 126 -0.72 -2.59 -4.81
N PHE A 127 -1.44 -1.53 -5.16
CA PHE A 127 -1.07 -0.19 -4.74
C PHE A 127 -1.39 -0.02 -3.25
N CYS A 128 -0.36 0.05 -2.42
CA CYS A 128 -0.45 0.09 -0.96
C CYS A 128 0.30 1.28 -0.38
N ALA A 129 -0.18 1.78 0.76
CA ALA A 129 0.52 2.73 1.60
C ALA A 129 0.70 2.13 2.99
N PHE A 130 1.93 2.09 3.50
CA PHE A 130 2.26 1.50 4.78
C PHE A 130 2.60 2.58 5.80
N PHE A 131 2.02 2.46 7.00
CA PHE A 131 2.32 3.32 8.14
C PHE A 131 2.61 2.46 9.36
N ALA A 132 3.64 2.81 10.12
CA ALA A 132 3.85 2.17 11.42
C ALA A 132 2.71 2.57 12.36
N ALA A 133 2.30 1.66 13.26
CA ALA A 133 1.13 1.88 14.12
C ALA A 133 1.28 3.06 15.10
N ASP A 134 2.50 3.51 15.36
CA ASP A 134 2.85 4.70 16.16
C ASP A 134 2.82 6.01 15.34
N GLN A 135 2.53 5.93 14.04
CA GLN A 135 2.45 7.07 13.11
C GLN A 135 1.02 7.35 12.62
N LEU A 136 0.04 6.59 13.13
CA LEU A 136 -1.39 6.77 12.87
C LEU A 136 -2.07 7.48 14.04
#